data_AF-A0A7C6LXT5-F1
#
_entry.id   AF-A0A7C6LXT5-F1
#
_cell.length_a   1.000
_cell.length_b   1.000
_cell.length_c   1.000
_cell.angle_alpha   90.00
_cell.angle_beta   90.00
_cell.angle_gamma   90.00
#
_symmetry.space_group_name_H-M   'P 1'
#
loop_
_entity.id
_entity.type
_entity.pdbx_description
1 polymer ?
#
loop_
_entity_poly.entity_id
_entity_poly.type
_entity_poly.pdbx_seq_one_letter_code
_entity_poly.pdbx_strand_id
1 'polypeptide(L)' 'MKNKLEEIRKSRGIRQEQLAAALSVSRQTIGSLENGRYNPSIILAFKIARYFNLSIEDIFIYEEEPEL' A
#
# COMPACT_ATOMS: atom_id res chain seq x y z
N MET A 1 -6.07 -6.89 -3.79
CA MET A 1 -4.97 -7.52 -3.02
C MET A 1 -5.11 -7.22 -1.53
N LYS A 2 -4.94 -8.24 -0.68
CA LYS A 2 -4.88 -8.07 0.78
C LYS A 2 -3.60 -7.32 1.15
N ASN A 3 -3.69 -6.36 2.07
CA ASN A 3 -2.56 -5.50 2.42
C ASN A 3 -2.68 -4.97 3.86
N LYS A 4 -1.57 -4.48 4.40
CA LYS A 4 -1.45 -3.88 5.74
C LYS A 4 -1.20 -2.36 5.67
N LEU A 5 -1.42 -1.73 4.52
CA LEU A 5 -1.02 -0.34 4.29
C LEU A 5 -1.70 0.63 5.26
N GLU A 6 -2.99 0.43 5.53
CA GLU A 6 -3.74 1.28 6.46
C GLU A 6 -3.20 1.18 7.88
N GLU A 7 -2.95 -0.04 8.35
CA GLU A 7 -2.41 -0.32 9.68
C GLU A 7 -1.03 0.32 9.84
N ILE A 8 -0.13 0.08 8.88
CA ILE A 8 1.21 0.65 8.87
C ILE A 8 1.13 2.18 8.87
N ARG A 9 0.32 2.78 8.00
CA ARG A 9 0.16 4.23 7.91
C ARG A 9 -0.34 4.81 9.24
N LYS A 10 -1.37 4.21 9.84
CA LYS A 10 -1.96 4.64 11.13
C LYS A 10 -0.95 4.50 12.27
N SER A 11 -0.16 3.42 12.31
CA SER A 11 0.87 3.21 13.34
C SER A 11 1.96 4.29 13.34
N ARG A 12 2.20 4.93 12.18
CA ARG A 12 3.14 6.03 12.01
C ARG A 12 2.50 7.41 12.16
N GLY A 13 1.20 7.50 12.47
CA GLY A 13 0.47 8.78 12.61
C GLY A 13 0.26 9.53 11.30
N ILE A 14 0.34 8.85 10.16
CA ILE A 14 0.29 9.47 8.83
C ILE A 14 -1.15 9.50 8.32
N ARG A 15 -1.60 10.61 7.74
CA ARG A 15 -2.91 10.73 7.08
C ARG A 15 -2.81 10.26 5.63
N GLN A 16 -3.93 9.80 5.04
CA GLN A 16 -3.95 9.37 3.63
C GLN A 16 -3.45 10.46 2.67
N GLU A 17 -3.82 11.72 2.91
CA GLU A 17 -3.38 12.86 2.10
C GLU A 17 -1.87 13.10 2.15
N GLN A 18 -1.23 12.84 3.31
CA GLN A 18 0.21 13.00 3.48
C GLN A 18 0.96 11.91 2.71
N LEU A 19 0.50 10.67 2.82
CA LEU A 19 1.06 9.56 2.04
C LEU A 19 0.84 9.77 0.53
N ALA A 20 -0.35 10.22 0.14
CA ALA A 20 -0.67 10.51 -1.24
C ALA A 20 0.25 11.58 -1.84
N ALA A 21 0.46 12.68 -1.11
CA ALA A 21 1.37 13.74 -1.50
C ALA A 21 2.82 13.24 -1.65
N ALA A 22 3.31 12.46 -0.67
CA ALA A 22 4.66 11.91 -0.69
C ALA A 22 4.93 10.98 -1.88
N LEU A 23 3.90 10.27 -2.35
CA LEU A 23 4.01 9.30 -3.45
C LEU A 23 3.58 9.88 -4.82
N SER A 24 3.15 11.15 -4.84
CA SER A 24 2.60 11.85 -6.00
C SER A 24 1.39 11.13 -6.61
N VAL A 25 0.45 10.72 -5.76
CA VAL A 25 -0.83 10.11 -6.15
C VAL A 25 -2.00 10.83 -5.49
N SER A 26 -3.22 10.51 -5.88
CA SER A 26 -4.41 11.09 -5.25
C SER A 26 -4.68 10.46 -3.88
N ARG A 27 -5.38 11.19 -2.97
CA ARG A 27 -5.88 10.60 -1.70
C ARG A 27 -6.75 9.37 -1.96
N GLN A 28 -7.56 9.40 -3.02
CA GLN A 28 -8.42 8.29 -3.43
C GLN A 28 -7.61 7.07 -3.85
N THR A 29 -6.44 7.25 -4.47
CA THR A 29 -5.51 6.16 -4.83
C THR A 29 -5.06 5.40 -3.58
N ILE A 30 -4.69 6.13 -2.51
CA ILE A 30 -4.33 5.53 -1.22
C ILE A 30 -5.53 4.84 -0.58
N GLY A 31 -6.69 5.51 -0.51
CA GLY A 31 -7.89 4.93 0.09
C GLY A 31 -8.38 3.67 -0.63
N SER A 32 -8.38 3.67 -1.97
CA SER A 32 -8.74 2.48 -2.76
C SER A 32 -7.74 1.34 -2.57
N LEU A 33 -6.45 1.65 -2.40
CA LEU A 33 -5.41 0.65 -2.16
C LEU A 33 -5.55 0.02 -0.77
N GLU A 34 -5.73 0.84 0.27
CA GLU A 34 -5.97 0.39 1.65
C GLU A 34 -7.17 -0.54 1.73
N ASN A 35 -8.26 -0.21 1.02
CA ASN A 35 -9.47 -1.04 0.95
C ASN A 35 -9.36 -2.22 -0.03
N GLY A 36 -8.17 -2.47 -0.60
CA GLY A 36 -7.93 -3.62 -1.49
C GLY A 36 -8.65 -3.58 -2.83
N ARG A 37 -9.18 -2.42 -3.25
CA ARG A 37 -10.00 -2.26 -4.47
C ARG A 37 -9.24 -2.52 -5.77
N TYR A 38 -7.92 -2.45 -5.75
CA TYR A 38 -7.06 -2.75 -6.88
C TYR A 38 -5.67 -3.20 -6.41
N ASN A 39 -4.89 -3.78 -7.32
CA ASN A 39 -3.51 -4.15 -7.07
C ASN A 39 -2.60 -2.98 -7.48
N PRO A 40 -1.67 -2.54 -6.63
CA PRO A 40 -0.78 -1.44 -6.97
C PRO A 40 0.09 -1.83 -8.17
N SER A 41 0.49 -0.84 -8.98
CA SER A 41 1.57 -1.08 -9.94
C SER A 41 2.86 -1.41 -9.20
N ILE A 42 3.76 -2.15 -9.85
CA ILE A 42 5.06 -2.50 -9.27
C ILE A 42 5.83 -1.24 -8.78
N ILE A 43 5.74 -0.15 -9.54
CA ILE A 43 6.36 1.13 -9.19
C ILE A 43 5.75 1.72 -7.92
N LEU A 44 4.41 1.70 -7.79
CA LEU A 44 3.75 2.21 -6.59
C LEU A 44 4.07 1.34 -5.36
N ALA A 45 4.12 0.01 -5.52
CA ALA A 45 4.52 -0.91 -4.46
C ALA A 45 5.94 -0.60 -3.95
N PHE A 46 6.92 -0.42 -4.86
CA PHE A 46 8.28 -0.03 -4.48
C PHE A 46 8.35 1.34 -3.80
N LYS A 47 7.60 2.33 -4.28
CA LYS A 47 7.55 3.66 -3.64
C LYS A 47 7.02 3.57 -2.21
N ILE A 48 5.96 2.79 -2.00
CA ILE A 48 5.35 2.59 -0.68
C ILE A 48 6.31 1.85 0.25
N ALA A 49 6.92 0.75 -0.21
CA ALA A 49 7.92 -0.02 0.53
C ALA A 49 9.09 0.86 0.99
N ARG A 50 9.66 1.66 0.08
CA ARG A 50 10.73 2.61 0.41
C ARG A 50 10.30 3.70 1.39
N TYR A 51 9.10 4.24 1.24
CA TYR A 51 8.58 5.28 2.13
C TYR A 51 8.49 4.80 3.58
N PHE A 52 8.09 3.55 3.79
CA PHE A 52 7.97 2.96 5.13
C PHE A 52 9.24 2.24 5.62
N ASN A 53 10.26 2.11 4.76
CA ASN A 53 11.45 1.29 4.99
C ASN A 53 11.10 -0.16 5.35
N LEU A 54 10.27 -0.77 4.52
CA LEU A 54 9.80 -2.15 4.61
C LEU A 54 9.98 -2.86 3.27
N SER A 55 9.88 -4.19 3.26
CA SER A 55 9.76 -4.95 2.01
C SER A 55 8.36 -4.77 1.40
N ILE A 56 8.17 -5.21 0.15
CA ILE A 56 6.84 -5.17 -0.48
C ILE A 56 5.92 -6.17 0.24
N GLU A 57 6.47 -7.32 0.61
CA GLU A 57 5.83 -8.48 1.24
C GLU A 57 5.36 -8.17 2.66
N ASP A 58 6.03 -7.25 3.37
CA ASP A 58 5.56 -6.74 4.67
C ASP A 58 4.24 -5.97 4.55
N ILE A 59 4.00 -5.36 3.39
CA ILE A 59 2.87 -4.43 3.16
C ILE A 59 1.75 -5.11 2.39
N PHE A 60 2.10 -5.90 1.37
CA PHE A 60 1.19 -6.44 0.39
C PHE A 60 1.26 -7.97 0.44
N ILE A 61 0.14 -8.59 0.82
CA ILE A 61 0.04 -10.04 1.00
C ILE A 61 -0.39 -10.65 -0.33
N TYR A 62 0.52 -11.37 -0.96
CA TYR A 62 0.21 -12.24 -2.09
C TYR A 62 -0.32 -13.57 -1.55
N GLU A 63 -1.56 -13.90 -1.88
CA GLU A 63 -2.12 -15.23 -1.63
C GLU A 63 -2.07 -15.94 -2.99
N GLU A 64 -1.20 -16.95 -3.12
CA GLU A 64 -1.26 -17.88 -4.27
C GLU A 64 -2.62 -18.57 -4.21
N GLU A 65 -3.43 -18.44 -5.26
CA GLU A 65 -4.54 -19.37 -5.45
C GLU A 65 -3.91 -20.74 -5.72
N PRO A 66 -4.26 -21.78 -4.96
CA PRO A 66 -3.73 -23.11 -5.23
C PRO A 66 -4.11 -23.50 -6.66
N GLU A 67 -3.10 -23.87 -7.46
CA GLU A 67 -3.31 -24.49 -8.75
C GLU A 67 -4.12 -25.78 -8.52
N LEU A 68 -5.39 -25.78 -8.94
CA LEU A 68 -6.28 -26.94 -8.92
C LEU A 68 -6.01 -27.87 -10.10
#